data_AF-A0A6B2UWU0-F1
#
_entry.id   AF-A0A6B2UWU0-F1
#
_cell.length_a   1.000
_cell.length_b   1.000
_cell.length_c   1.000
_cell.angle_alpha   90.00
_cell.angle_beta   90.00
_cell.angle_gamma   90.00
#
_symmetry.space_group_name_H-M   'P 1'
#
loop_
_entity.id
_entity.type
_entity.pdbx_description
1 polymer ?
#
loop_
_entity_poly.entity_id
_entity_poly.type
_entity_poly.pdbx_seq_one_letter_code
_entity_poly.pdbx_strand_id
1 'polypeptide(L)'
;MKKSGRFQSAIAAALAIVAFTAPQATAADSAPATPRIAKSADATTRAIVADDPQAAAAAANVCGSSYDIISGIPLPKGVDASLRKGTLFTYINPNTGTGCLIFDNNTGPSQYMYLKVCKMDGTACKTDSGTFSEYAGPLYVTPSACAQVTAKMGKTSSSLYINYTSEYAFPCG
;
A
#
# COMPACT_ATOMS: atom_id res chain seq x y z
N MET A 1 51.45 65.01 -34.74
CA MET A 1 51.79 64.80 -36.18
C MET A 1 51.76 63.30 -36.48
N LYS A 2 51.04 62.85 -37.54
CA LYS A 2 51.27 61.64 -38.40
C LYS A 2 51.36 60.26 -37.70
N LYS A 3 50.75 59.13 -38.07
CA LYS A 3 50.31 58.48 -39.33
C LYS A 3 49.53 57.20 -38.89
N SER A 4 48.35 56.87 -39.43
CA SER A 4 48.10 55.85 -40.48
C SER A 4 48.82 54.50 -40.38
N GLY A 5 48.06 53.40 -40.43
CA GLY A 5 48.55 52.06 -40.83
C GLY A 5 47.64 50.88 -40.42
N ARG A 6 46.78 50.41 -41.35
CA ARG A 6 46.02 49.14 -41.28
C ARG A 6 46.97 47.95 -41.47
N PHE A 7 46.76 46.81 -40.80
CA PHE A 7 46.98 45.47 -41.39
C PHE A 7 46.09 44.42 -40.69
N GLN A 8 45.32 43.69 -41.50
CA GLN A 8 44.49 42.54 -41.12
C GLN A 8 45.36 41.31 -40.83
N SER A 9 44.93 40.45 -39.92
CA SER A 9 45.06 38.98 -40.06
C SER A 9 44.19 38.27 -39.01
N ALA A 10 43.33 37.39 -39.50
CA ALA A 10 42.46 36.51 -38.74
C ALA A 10 43.21 35.26 -38.28
N ILE A 11 43.02 34.83 -37.03
CA ILE A 11 43.36 33.47 -36.54
C ILE A 11 42.30 33.12 -35.47
N ALA A 12 41.24 32.42 -35.88
CA ALA A 12 41.03 30.98 -35.74
C ALA A 12 40.60 30.56 -34.32
N ALA A 13 39.31 30.22 -34.23
CA ALA A 13 38.66 29.68 -33.04
C ALA A 13 39.17 28.27 -32.73
N ALA A 14 39.43 28.00 -31.46
CA ALA A 14 39.46 26.65 -30.90
C ALA A 14 38.82 26.69 -29.49
N LEU A 15 37.49 26.65 -29.46
CA LEU A 15 36.73 26.37 -28.25
C LEU A 15 36.75 24.85 -28.04
N ALA A 16 37.64 24.38 -27.17
CA ALA A 16 37.62 23.00 -26.69
C ALA A 16 36.38 22.80 -25.81
N ILE A 17 35.37 22.11 -26.35
CA ILE A 17 34.18 21.71 -25.61
C ILE A 17 34.57 20.47 -24.79
N VAL A 18 34.75 20.65 -23.49
CA VAL A 18 34.88 19.54 -22.54
C VAL A 18 33.51 18.87 -22.43
N ALA A 19 33.36 17.72 -23.09
CA ALA A 19 32.17 16.88 -22.93
C ALA A 19 32.23 16.20 -21.55
N PHE A 20 31.55 16.78 -20.57
CA PHE A 20 31.20 16.07 -19.34
C PHE A 20 30.17 14.99 -19.69
N THR A 21 30.61 13.75 -19.85
CA THR A 21 29.71 12.59 -19.82
C THR A 21 29.32 12.33 -18.37
N ALA A 22 28.37 13.11 -17.86
CA ALA A 22 27.67 12.74 -16.63
C ALA A 22 26.83 11.50 -16.95
N PRO A 23 26.92 10.41 -16.16
CA PRO A 23 25.94 9.34 -16.25
C PRO A 23 24.59 9.96 -15.90
N GLN A 24 23.70 10.07 -16.88
CA GLN A 24 22.30 10.36 -16.63
C GLN A 24 21.76 9.11 -15.93
N ALA A 25 21.83 9.09 -14.60
CA ALA A 25 21.04 8.18 -13.80
C ALA A 25 19.58 8.55 -14.07
N THR A 26 18.98 7.93 -15.09
CA THR A 26 17.53 7.87 -15.20
C THR A 26 17.09 7.16 -13.93
N ALA A 27 16.57 7.91 -12.97
CA ALA A 27 15.63 7.34 -12.01
C ALA A 27 14.56 6.72 -12.89
N ALA A 28 14.62 5.41 -13.09
CA ALA A 28 13.49 4.67 -13.60
C ALA A 28 12.40 4.95 -12.59
N ASP A 29 11.50 5.83 -12.98
CA ASP A 29 10.23 6.08 -12.33
C ASP A 29 9.55 4.71 -12.34
N SER A 30 9.85 3.94 -11.31
CA SER A 30 9.39 2.57 -11.18
C SER A 30 7.92 2.76 -10.87
N ALA A 31 7.08 2.66 -11.91
CA ALA A 31 5.65 2.60 -11.73
C ALA A 31 5.39 1.68 -10.53
N PRO A 32 4.61 2.14 -9.53
CA PRO A 32 4.44 1.38 -8.30
C PRO A 32 4.04 -0.04 -8.67
N ALA A 33 4.79 -1.02 -8.16
CA ALA A 33 4.57 -2.41 -8.49
C ALA A 33 3.10 -2.75 -8.25
N THR A 34 2.37 -3.07 -9.31
CA THR A 34 0.94 -3.40 -9.19
C THR A 34 0.80 -4.63 -8.30
N PRO A 35 0.00 -4.58 -7.22
CA PRO A 35 -0.14 -5.71 -6.33
C PRO A 35 -0.76 -6.88 -7.08
N ARG A 36 -0.36 -8.10 -6.72
CA ARG A 36 -0.95 -9.31 -7.28
C ARG A 36 -2.36 -9.46 -6.73
N ILE A 37 -3.36 -9.53 -7.61
CA ILE A 37 -4.76 -9.73 -7.23
C ILE A 37 -5.15 -11.18 -7.52
N ALA A 38 -5.65 -11.88 -6.52
CA ALA A 38 -6.12 -13.25 -6.68
C ALA A 38 -7.27 -13.33 -7.70
N LYS A 39 -7.38 -14.47 -8.39
CA LYS A 39 -8.50 -14.70 -9.33
C LYS A 39 -9.86 -14.68 -8.62
N SER A 40 -9.90 -15.12 -7.36
CA SER A 40 -11.10 -15.12 -6.52
C SER A 40 -11.50 -13.75 -5.98
N ALA A 41 -10.67 -12.71 -6.12
CA ALA A 41 -11.01 -11.38 -5.65
C ALA A 41 -12.21 -10.81 -6.41
N ASP A 42 -13.17 -10.29 -5.66
CA ASP A 42 -14.43 -9.76 -6.17
C ASP A 42 -14.26 -8.38 -6.84
N ALA A 43 -15.35 -7.88 -7.45
CA ALA A 43 -15.35 -6.59 -8.14
C ALA A 43 -15.03 -5.42 -7.17
N THR A 44 -15.50 -5.49 -5.93
CA THR A 44 -15.23 -4.49 -4.89
C THR A 44 -13.73 -4.38 -4.60
N THR A 45 -13.08 -5.53 -4.39
CA THR A 45 -11.64 -5.61 -4.14
C THR A 45 -10.86 -5.06 -5.32
N ARG A 46 -11.23 -5.43 -6.55
CA ARG A 46 -10.58 -4.92 -7.76
C ARG A 46 -10.76 -3.41 -7.91
N ALA A 47 -11.95 -2.88 -7.61
CA ALA A 47 -12.22 -1.45 -7.64
C ALA A 47 -11.38 -0.68 -6.60
N ILE A 48 -11.26 -1.20 -5.37
CA ILE A 48 -10.41 -0.62 -4.32
C ILE A 48 -8.94 -0.58 -4.75
N VAL A 49 -8.44 -1.67 -5.32
CA VAL A 49 -7.05 -1.73 -5.81
C VAL A 49 -6.84 -0.80 -7.01
N ALA A 50 -7.86 -0.60 -7.85
CA ALA A 50 -7.78 0.34 -8.97
C ALA A 50 -7.86 1.82 -8.51
N ASP A 51 -8.62 2.11 -7.47
CA ASP A 51 -8.75 3.42 -6.84
C ASP A 51 -7.45 3.86 -6.16
N ASP A 52 -6.81 2.96 -5.41
CA ASP A 52 -5.53 3.21 -4.75
C ASP A 52 -4.56 2.02 -4.90
N PRO A 53 -3.88 1.91 -6.06
CA PRO A 53 -2.93 0.83 -6.30
C PRO A 53 -1.68 0.96 -5.42
N GLN A 54 -1.37 2.16 -4.91
CA GLN A 54 -0.18 2.42 -4.10
C GLN A 54 -0.38 1.90 -2.67
N ALA A 55 -1.51 2.17 -2.04
CA ALA A 55 -1.84 1.63 -0.72
C ALA A 55 -1.90 0.09 -0.76
N ALA A 56 -2.54 -0.46 -1.80
CA ALA A 56 -2.61 -1.90 -2.01
C ALA A 56 -1.22 -2.53 -2.24
N ALA A 57 -0.33 -1.88 -3.00
CA ALA A 57 1.06 -2.33 -3.17
C ALA A 57 1.89 -2.23 -1.88
N ALA A 58 1.75 -1.13 -1.13
CA ALA A 58 2.46 -0.93 0.13
C ALA A 58 2.08 -2.01 1.15
N ALA A 59 0.77 -2.28 1.30
CA ALA A 59 0.27 -3.34 2.15
C ALA A 59 0.74 -4.74 1.67
N ALA A 60 0.77 -4.99 0.36
CA ALA A 60 1.34 -6.22 -0.21
C ALA A 60 2.83 -6.39 0.12
N ASN A 61 3.63 -5.33 0.01
CA ASN A 61 5.06 -5.36 0.31
C ASN A 61 5.34 -5.67 1.79
N VAL A 62 4.49 -5.16 2.70
CA VAL A 62 4.56 -5.43 4.14
C VAL A 62 4.22 -6.90 4.45
N CYS A 63 3.24 -7.48 3.75
CA CYS A 63 2.94 -8.92 3.84
C CYS A 63 4.00 -9.81 3.17
N GLY A 64 4.64 -9.29 2.11
CA GLY A 64 5.65 -9.97 1.29
C GLY A 64 5.20 -10.17 -0.16
N SER A 65 6.15 -10.13 -1.10
CA SER A 65 5.90 -10.17 -2.55
C SER A 65 5.22 -11.45 -3.07
N SER A 66 5.23 -12.53 -2.28
CA SER A 66 4.60 -13.81 -2.61
C SER A 66 3.10 -13.84 -2.31
N TYR A 67 2.53 -12.77 -1.75
CA TYR A 67 1.13 -12.70 -1.37
C TYR A 67 0.25 -12.09 -2.47
N ASP A 68 -0.95 -12.65 -2.63
CA ASP A 68 -2.00 -12.13 -3.50
C ASP A 68 -3.11 -11.49 -2.65
N ILE A 69 -3.61 -10.32 -3.07
CA ILE A 69 -4.82 -9.70 -2.50
C ILE A 69 -6.02 -10.59 -2.82
N ILE A 70 -6.75 -11.03 -1.80
CA ILE A 70 -8.00 -11.80 -1.97
C ILE A 70 -9.23 -10.99 -1.59
N SER A 71 -9.12 -10.00 -0.70
CA SER A 71 -10.23 -9.13 -0.31
C SER A 71 -9.73 -7.73 0.07
N GLY A 72 -10.51 -6.73 -0.33
CA GLY A 72 -10.45 -5.37 0.21
C GLY A 72 -11.85 -4.99 0.65
N ILE A 73 -12.04 -4.81 1.96
CA ILE A 73 -13.35 -4.45 2.52
C ILE A 73 -13.29 -2.97 2.91
N PRO A 74 -14.07 -2.09 2.25
CA PRO A 74 -14.16 -0.70 2.64
C PRO A 74 -14.98 -0.60 3.93
N LEU A 75 -14.48 0.17 4.89
CA LEU A 75 -15.10 0.35 6.20
C LEU A 75 -15.36 1.84 6.48
N PRO A 76 -16.48 2.19 7.15
CA PRO A 76 -17.54 1.31 7.66
C PRO A 76 -18.31 0.57 6.54
N LYS A 77 -18.86 -0.62 6.83
CA LYS A 77 -19.68 -1.31 5.81
C LYS A 77 -21.03 -0.59 5.64
N GLY A 78 -21.55 -0.61 4.42
CA GLY A 78 -22.90 -0.10 4.12
C GLY A 78 -23.02 1.42 4.07
N VAL A 79 -21.89 2.15 4.08
CA VAL A 79 -21.86 3.59 3.78
C VAL A 79 -21.35 3.81 2.35
N ASP A 80 -21.58 5.02 1.84
CA ASP A 80 -21.05 5.44 0.55
C ASP A 80 -19.51 5.31 0.50
N ALA A 81 -18.96 4.93 -0.66
CA ALA A 81 -17.52 4.74 -0.82
C ALA A 81 -16.71 6.01 -0.51
N SER A 82 -17.27 7.20 -0.76
CA SER A 82 -16.66 8.49 -0.41
C SER A 82 -16.56 8.72 1.11
N LEU A 83 -17.32 7.99 1.91
CA LEU A 83 -17.30 8.04 3.37
C LEU A 83 -16.43 6.94 4.00
N ARG A 84 -15.68 6.20 3.18
CA ARG A 84 -14.70 5.21 3.62
C ARG A 84 -13.69 5.86 4.56
N LYS A 85 -13.51 5.24 5.72
CA LYS A 85 -12.55 5.65 6.76
C LYS A 85 -11.37 4.69 6.88
N GLY A 86 -11.54 3.46 6.43
CA GLY A 86 -10.45 2.50 6.37
C GLY A 86 -10.74 1.38 5.38
N THR A 87 -9.71 0.61 5.06
CA THR A 87 -9.81 -0.55 4.19
C THR A 87 -9.18 -1.75 4.89
N LEU A 88 -9.96 -2.81 5.12
CA LEU A 88 -9.43 -4.07 5.61
C LEU A 88 -8.98 -4.91 4.42
N PHE A 89 -7.67 -4.99 4.21
CA PHE A 89 -7.06 -5.82 3.20
C PHE A 89 -6.73 -7.20 3.76
N THR A 90 -7.05 -8.23 2.98
CA THR A 90 -6.61 -9.60 3.24
C THR A 90 -5.82 -10.14 2.06
N TYR A 91 -4.70 -10.73 2.41
CA TYR A 91 -3.73 -11.28 1.49
C TYR A 91 -3.54 -12.77 1.78
N ILE A 92 -3.28 -13.57 0.76
CA ILE A 92 -2.94 -14.99 0.92
C ILE A 92 -1.63 -15.31 0.21
N ASN A 93 -0.77 -16.10 0.85
CA ASN A 93 0.32 -16.76 0.16
C ASN A 93 -0.22 -18.09 -0.40
N PRO A 94 -0.39 -18.23 -1.73
CA PRO A 94 -0.99 -19.42 -2.32
C PRO A 94 -0.13 -20.68 -2.14
N ASN A 95 1.17 -20.53 -1.82
CA ASN A 95 2.07 -21.66 -1.61
C ASN A 95 1.97 -22.24 -0.20
N THR A 96 1.63 -21.42 0.80
CA THR A 96 1.62 -21.84 2.22
C THR A 96 0.23 -21.84 2.85
N GLY A 97 -0.77 -21.21 2.22
CA GLY A 97 -2.08 -20.98 2.83
C GLY A 97 -2.03 -20.03 4.03
N THR A 98 -0.95 -19.25 4.16
CA THR A 98 -0.82 -18.22 5.20
C THR A 98 -1.55 -16.97 4.76
N GLY A 99 -2.37 -16.44 5.65
CA GLY A 99 -3.08 -15.18 5.49
C GLY A 99 -2.31 -14.05 6.14
N CYS A 100 -2.38 -12.86 5.55
CA CYS A 100 -1.87 -11.62 6.11
C CYS A 100 -2.97 -10.56 6.08
N LEU A 101 -3.17 -9.85 7.19
CA LEU A 101 -4.14 -8.76 7.30
C LEU A 101 -3.47 -7.43 7.55
N ILE A 102 -3.96 -6.43 6.84
CA ILE A 102 -3.64 -5.02 7.04
C ILE A 102 -4.96 -4.26 7.14
N PHE A 103 -5.09 -3.44 8.17
CA PHE A 103 -6.21 -2.50 8.28
C PHE A 103 -5.68 -1.10 8.04
N ASP A 104 -6.02 -0.54 6.89
CA ASP A 104 -5.53 0.73 6.38
C ASP A 104 -6.36 1.92 6.90
N ASN A 105 -5.69 3.04 7.17
CA ASN A 105 -6.29 4.29 7.65
C ASN A 105 -6.50 5.26 6.49
N ASN A 106 -7.75 5.37 6.03
CA ASN A 106 -8.12 6.29 4.94
C ASN A 106 -8.66 7.64 5.46
N THR A 107 -8.43 7.97 6.74
CA THR A 107 -8.93 9.25 7.30
C THR A 107 -7.97 10.43 7.13
N GLY A 108 -6.66 10.16 6.98
CA GLY A 108 -5.61 11.18 6.95
C GLY A 108 -4.84 11.33 8.28
N PRO A 109 -5.46 11.76 9.40
CA PRO A 109 -4.79 11.84 10.68
C PRO A 109 -4.72 10.48 11.39
N SER A 110 -3.85 10.37 12.40
CA SER A 110 -3.75 9.16 13.19
C SER A 110 -5.05 8.83 13.93
N GLN A 111 -5.45 7.56 13.90
CA GLN A 111 -6.66 7.05 14.54
C GLN A 111 -6.31 5.96 15.54
N TYR A 112 -7.15 5.81 16.57
CA TYR A 112 -7.16 4.56 17.30
C TYR A 112 -7.59 3.45 16.35
N MET A 113 -6.77 2.42 16.22
CA MET A 113 -7.09 1.23 15.43
C MET A 113 -6.85 -0.02 16.26
N TYR A 114 -7.67 -1.02 15.98
CA TYR A 114 -7.57 -2.35 16.56
C TYR A 114 -7.83 -3.36 15.45
N LEU A 115 -6.87 -4.23 15.21
CA LEU A 115 -6.98 -5.36 14.31
C LEU A 115 -6.75 -6.62 15.12
N LYS A 116 -7.66 -7.59 15.03
CA LYS A 116 -7.50 -8.92 15.59
C LYS A 116 -7.82 -9.96 14.54
N VAL A 117 -7.03 -11.02 14.51
CA VAL A 117 -7.34 -12.25 13.77
C VAL A 117 -7.21 -13.45 14.69
N CYS A 118 -8.14 -14.40 14.58
CA CYS A 118 -8.09 -15.69 15.27
C CYS A 118 -8.27 -16.81 14.25
N LYS A 119 -7.78 -18.02 14.57
CA LYS A 119 -8.17 -19.22 13.81
C LYS A 119 -9.69 -19.44 13.91
N MET A 120 -10.22 -20.30 13.03
CA MET A 120 -11.65 -20.61 12.98
C MET A 120 -12.24 -21.05 14.33
N ASP A 121 -11.45 -21.80 15.12
CA ASP A 121 -11.82 -22.29 16.46
C ASP A 121 -11.71 -21.22 17.57
N GLY A 122 -11.38 -19.97 17.20
CA GLY A 122 -11.17 -18.87 18.14
C GLY A 122 -9.81 -18.92 18.86
N THR A 123 -8.94 -19.88 18.55
CA THR A 123 -7.61 -19.99 19.16
C THR A 123 -6.54 -19.20 18.40
N ALA A 124 -5.33 -19.12 18.98
CA ALA A 124 -4.15 -18.52 18.37
C ALA A 124 -4.39 -17.10 17.84
N CYS A 125 -5.17 -16.31 18.60
CA CYS A 125 -5.48 -14.94 18.23
C CYS A 125 -4.23 -14.06 18.26
N LYS A 126 -4.11 -13.19 17.26
CA LYS A 126 -3.14 -12.10 17.23
C LYS A 126 -3.87 -10.79 17.17
N THR A 127 -3.32 -9.79 17.84
CA THR A 127 -3.90 -8.44 17.90
C THR A 127 -2.81 -7.42 17.65
N ASP A 128 -3.15 -6.39 16.89
CA ASP A 128 -2.41 -5.15 16.82
C ASP A 128 -3.35 -3.99 17.17
N SER A 129 -2.93 -3.12 18.07
CA SER A 129 -3.78 -2.05 18.60
C SER A 129 -2.95 -0.86 19.04
N GLY A 130 -3.43 0.33 18.73
CA GLY A 130 -2.66 1.55 18.97
C GLY A 130 -3.25 2.74 18.24
N THR A 131 -2.47 3.82 18.18
CA THR A 131 -2.79 5.00 17.37
C THR A 131 -1.89 5.00 16.15
N PHE A 132 -2.46 4.82 14.96
CA PHE A 132 -1.71 4.66 13.72
C PHE A 132 -2.11 5.72 12.70
N SER A 133 -1.11 6.28 12.02
CA SER A 133 -1.31 7.19 10.88
C SER A 133 -1.62 6.42 9.60
N GLU A 134 -1.01 5.25 9.41
CA GLU A 134 -1.07 4.51 8.15
C GLU A 134 -1.93 3.25 8.28
N TYR A 135 -1.53 2.29 9.12
CA TYR A 135 -2.27 1.04 9.23
C TYR A 135 -2.01 0.32 10.57
N ALA A 136 -2.89 -0.63 10.89
CA ALA A 136 -2.65 -1.69 11.87
C ALA A 136 -2.36 -3.02 11.16
N GLY A 137 -1.43 -3.82 11.67
CA GLY A 137 -0.89 -5.04 11.03
C GLY A 137 0.60 -4.90 10.65
N PRO A 138 1.20 -5.89 9.95
CA PRO A 138 0.59 -7.11 9.42
C PRO A 138 0.28 -8.14 10.51
N LEU A 139 -0.92 -8.73 10.46
CA LEU A 139 -1.25 -9.90 11.27
C LEU A 139 -1.29 -11.16 10.41
N TYR A 140 -0.44 -12.13 10.74
CA TYR A 140 -0.34 -13.39 10.01
C TYR A 140 -1.09 -14.54 10.69
N VAL A 141 -1.84 -15.33 9.93
CA VAL A 141 -2.60 -16.50 10.41
C VAL A 141 -2.39 -17.71 9.49
N THR A 142 -2.13 -18.88 10.09
CA THR A 142 -1.98 -20.17 9.38
C THR A 142 -2.66 -21.30 10.18
N PRO A 143 -3.54 -22.11 9.56
CA PRO A 143 -4.16 -21.87 8.26
C PRO A 143 -5.03 -20.60 8.29
N SER A 144 -5.17 -19.91 7.17
CA SER A 144 -6.00 -18.70 7.10
C SER A 144 -7.48 -18.95 6.86
N ALA A 145 -7.84 -20.15 6.39
CA ALA A 145 -9.23 -20.50 6.09
C ALA A 145 -10.15 -20.23 7.28
N CYS A 146 -11.27 -19.55 7.02
CA CYS A 146 -12.28 -19.19 8.01
C CYS A 146 -11.75 -18.42 9.23
N ALA A 147 -10.60 -17.74 9.12
CA ALA A 147 -10.08 -16.97 10.24
C ALA A 147 -11.02 -15.80 10.56
N GLN A 148 -11.37 -15.68 11.84
CA GLN A 148 -12.26 -14.64 12.34
C GLN A 148 -11.47 -13.34 12.49
N VAL A 149 -12.06 -12.23 12.08
CA VAL A 149 -11.37 -10.94 12.07
C VAL A 149 -12.20 -9.87 12.75
N THR A 150 -11.55 -9.04 13.54
CA THR A 150 -12.13 -7.84 14.12
C THR A 150 -11.30 -6.63 13.70
N ALA A 151 -11.94 -5.64 13.11
CA ALA A 151 -11.34 -4.35 12.76
C ALA A 151 -12.14 -3.22 13.42
N LYS A 152 -11.48 -2.40 14.22
CA LYS A 152 -12.11 -1.24 14.87
C LYS A 152 -11.29 0.01 14.65
N MET A 153 -11.96 1.13 14.44
CA MET A 153 -11.33 2.43 14.28
C MET A 153 -12.15 3.52 14.96
N GLY A 154 -11.46 4.46 15.58
CA GLY A 154 -12.07 5.52 16.36
C GLY A 154 -11.12 6.62 16.76
N LYS A 155 -11.63 7.59 17.51
CA LYS A 155 -10.77 8.55 18.24
C LYS A 155 -10.05 7.87 19.40
N THR A 156 -10.75 6.94 20.05
CA THR A 156 -10.27 6.13 21.17
C THR A 156 -10.93 4.75 21.11
N SER A 157 -10.49 3.82 21.95
CA SER A 157 -11.12 2.50 22.10
C SER A 157 -12.60 2.55 22.51
N SER A 158 -13.05 3.66 23.10
CA SER A 158 -14.43 3.87 23.55
C SER A 158 -15.26 4.76 22.62
N SER A 159 -14.66 5.32 21.56
CA SER A 159 -15.32 6.21 20.60
C SER A 159 -15.01 5.74 19.19
N LEU A 160 -15.69 4.67 18.78
CA LEU A 160 -15.49 3.97 17.51
C LEU A 160 -16.50 4.43 16.47
N TYR A 161 -16.04 4.60 15.24
CA TYR A 161 -16.89 4.77 14.06
C TYR A 161 -16.74 3.60 13.07
N ILE A 162 -15.73 2.75 13.23
CA ILE A 162 -15.68 1.39 12.67
C ILE A 162 -15.68 0.41 13.83
N ASN A 163 -16.61 -0.55 13.80
CA ASN A 163 -16.63 -1.70 14.68
C ASN A 163 -17.09 -2.91 13.87
N TYR A 164 -16.15 -3.50 13.14
CA TYR A 164 -16.39 -4.58 12.21
C TYR A 164 -15.88 -5.90 12.78
N THR A 165 -16.72 -6.93 12.71
CA THR A 165 -16.31 -8.31 12.95
C THR A 165 -16.78 -9.15 11.77
N SER A 166 -15.88 -9.94 11.21
CA SER A 166 -16.16 -10.92 10.15
C SER A 166 -16.02 -12.32 10.69
N GLU A 167 -16.94 -13.20 10.30
CA GLU A 167 -16.73 -14.64 10.40
C GLU A 167 -15.78 -15.15 9.30
N TYR A 168 -15.65 -14.46 8.15
CA TYR A 168 -14.99 -15.00 6.96
C TYR A 168 -14.20 -13.95 6.16
N ALA A 169 -13.18 -13.34 6.77
CA ALA A 169 -12.26 -12.46 6.02
C ALA A 169 -11.35 -13.24 5.04
N PHE A 170 -11.30 -14.56 5.22
CA PHE A 170 -10.71 -15.54 4.31
C PHE A 170 -11.80 -16.53 3.89
N PRO A 171 -11.78 -17.02 2.64
CA PRO A 171 -12.71 -18.04 2.20
C PRO A 171 -12.60 -19.29 3.09
N CYS A 172 -13.76 -19.86 3.41
CA CYS A 172 -13.92 -21.24 3.83
C CYS A 172 -14.00 -22.09 2.55
N GLY A 173 -13.32 -23.24 2.53
CA GLY A 173 -13.26 -24.10 1.34
C GLY A 173 -14.62 -24.53 0.82
#